data_AF-A0A7W8YS54-F1
#
_entry.id   AF-A0A7W8YS54-F1
#
_cell.length_a   1.000
_cell.length_b   1.000
_cell.length_c   1.000
_cell.angle_alpha   90.00
_cell.angle_beta   90.00
_cell.angle_gamma   90.00
#
_symmetry.space_group_name_H-M   'P 1'
#
loop_
_entity.id
_entity.type
_entity.pdbx_description
1 polymer ?
#
loop_
_entity_poly.entity_id
_entity_poly.type
_entity_poly.pdbx_seq_one_letter_code
_entity_poly.pdbx_strand_id
1 'polypeptide(L)'
;MILHRMTLLAAIFLFSCSGTREPYYHGYVYDKITKKPLANILVKENTPGNPKSTFTDAKGYFKIENNTKFFSDLIFSDVNHLPDTIPTAWAQHGEKMNFTFVTSKLDTAFLLSKIKL
;
A
#
# COMPACT_ATOMS: atom_id res chain seq x y z
N MET A 1 -17.10 -45.01 -0.92
CA MET A 1 -17.39 -43.58 -0.69
C MET A 1 -16.38 -42.85 0.20
N ILE A 2 -15.11 -43.30 0.30
CA ILE A 2 -14.09 -42.64 1.13
C ILE A 2 -12.96 -42.03 0.28
N LEU A 3 -12.78 -42.51 -0.97
CA LEU A 3 -11.67 -42.09 -1.84
C LEU A 3 -11.83 -40.69 -2.46
N HIS A 4 -13.05 -40.19 -2.64
CA HIS A 4 -13.30 -38.81 -3.12
C HIS A 4 -13.17 -37.74 -2.02
N ARG A 5 -13.24 -38.13 -0.73
CA ARG A 5 -13.14 -37.17 0.38
C ARG A 5 -11.69 -36.75 0.66
N MET A 6 -10.72 -37.60 0.31
CA MET A 6 -9.28 -37.27 0.44
C MET A 6 -8.76 -36.40 -0.72
N THR A 7 -9.42 -36.42 -1.88
CA THR A 7 -9.01 -35.61 -3.03
C THR A 7 -9.33 -34.12 -2.85
N LEU A 8 -10.38 -33.79 -2.09
CA LEU A 8 -10.78 -32.39 -1.82
C LEU A 8 -9.80 -31.68 -0.85
N LEU A 9 -9.14 -32.41 0.04
CA LEU A 9 -8.22 -31.84 1.02
C LEU A 9 -6.86 -31.43 0.42
N ALA A 10 -6.45 -32.06 -0.68
CA ALA A 10 -5.18 -31.77 -1.35
C ALA A 10 -5.21 -30.50 -2.23
N ALA A 11 -6.39 -30.05 -2.64
CA ALA A 11 -6.54 -28.88 -3.51
C ALA A 11 -6.38 -27.53 -2.79
N ILE A 12 -6.37 -27.50 -1.45
CA ILE A 12 -6.37 -26.27 -0.65
C ILE A 12 -4.94 -25.72 -0.42
N PHE A 13 -3.89 -26.50 -0.70
CA PHE A 13 -2.50 -26.12 -0.40
C PHE A 13 -1.81 -25.21 -1.43
N LEU A 14 -2.44 -24.89 -2.57
CA LEU A 14 -1.78 -24.16 -3.66
C LEU A 14 -1.91 -22.62 -3.58
N PHE A 15 -2.55 -22.05 -2.56
CA PHE A 15 -2.68 -20.59 -2.39
C PHE A 15 -1.80 -20.05 -1.27
N SER A 16 -0.58 -20.54 -1.12
CA SER A 16 0.44 -19.84 -0.33
C SER A 16 0.87 -18.58 -1.10
N CYS A 17 0.16 -17.48 -0.87
CA CYS A 17 0.55 -16.16 -1.35
C CYS A 17 1.74 -15.71 -0.50
N SER A 18 2.96 -15.99 -0.94
CA SER A 18 4.15 -15.38 -0.36
C SER A 18 4.15 -13.90 -0.74
N GLY A 19 4.25 -13.02 0.25
CA GLY A 19 4.37 -11.58 0.03
C GLY A 19 5.73 -11.28 -0.59
N THR A 20 5.83 -11.37 -1.90
CA THR A 20 7.02 -11.03 -2.66
C THR A 20 7.19 -9.52 -2.69
N ARG A 21 8.43 -9.06 -2.55
CA ARG A 21 8.80 -7.65 -2.71
C ARG A 21 8.61 -7.25 -4.18
N GLU A 22 7.85 -6.18 -4.40
CA GLU A 22 7.70 -5.59 -5.72
C GLU A 22 8.82 -4.55 -5.96
N PRO A 23 9.25 -4.33 -7.22
CA PRO A 23 10.22 -3.29 -7.59
C PRO A 23 9.58 -1.89 -7.64
N TYR A 24 8.42 -1.70 -7.03
CA TYR A 24 7.68 -0.44 -7.00
C TYR A 24 6.88 -0.31 -5.71
N TYR A 25 6.69 0.94 -5.31
CA TYR A 25 5.61 1.31 -4.40
C TYR A 25 4.29 1.34 -5.18
N HIS A 26 3.24 0.77 -4.63
CA HIS A 26 1.90 0.88 -5.20
C HIS A 26 0.82 0.67 -4.16
N GLY A 27 -0.36 1.22 -4.46
CA GLY A 27 -1.53 1.07 -3.62
C GLY A 27 -2.61 2.04 -4.03
N TYR A 28 -3.60 2.18 -3.14
CA TYR A 28 -4.70 3.10 -3.35
C TYR A 28 -4.78 4.17 -2.26
N VAL A 29 -5.40 5.29 -2.58
CA VAL A 29 -5.71 6.36 -1.64
C VAL A 29 -7.20 6.65 -1.67
N TYR A 30 -7.81 6.65 -0.48
CA TYR A 30 -9.24 6.84 -0.28
C TYR A 30 -9.50 7.91 0.77
N ASP A 31 -10.65 8.59 0.68
CA ASP A 31 -11.09 9.46 1.75
C ASP A 31 -11.56 8.62 2.94
N LYS A 32 -11.09 9.00 4.13
CA LYS A 32 -11.29 8.25 5.36
C LYS A 32 -12.78 8.15 5.75
N ILE A 33 -13.59 9.14 5.42
CA ILE A 33 -15.00 9.25 5.84
C ILE A 33 -15.94 8.70 4.75
N THR A 34 -15.86 9.26 3.55
CA THR A 34 -16.74 8.93 2.43
C THR A 34 -16.39 7.62 1.75
N LYS A 35 -15.18 7.08 2.00
CA LYS A 35 -14.66 5.85 1.37
C LYS A 35 -14.64 5.93 -0.15
N LYS A 36 -14.59 7.14 -0.72
CA LYS A 36 -14.41 7.37 -2.16
C LYS A 36 -12.92 7.35 -2.51
N PRO A 37 -12.55 6.85 -3.70
CA PRO A 37 -11.17 6.96 -4.18
C PRO A 37 -10.78 8.43 -4.37
N LEU A 38 -9.52 8.74 -4.08
CA LEU A 38 -8.99 10.09 -4.19
C LEU A 38 -8.03 10.22 -5.37
N ALA A 39 -8.44 10.96 -6.39
CA ALA A 39 -7.62 11.31 -7.54
C ALA A 39 -6.73 12.52 -7.26
N ASN A 40 -5.62 12.65 -7.99
CA ASN A 40 -4.68 13.77 -7.92
C ASN A 40 -4.06 14.02 -6.54
N ILE A 41 -3.95 12.98 -5.70
CA ILE A 41 -3.16 13.02 -4.47
C ILE A 41 -1.69 12.88 -4.85
N LEU A 42 -0.85 13.82 -4.42
CA LEU A 42 0.60 13.68 -4.56
C LEU A 42 1.08 12.61 -3.57
N VAL A 43 1.74 11.58 -4.11
CA VAL A 43 2.45 10.55 -3.35
C VAL A 43 3.93 10.71 -3.63
N LYS A 44 4.75 10.88 -2.59
CA LYS A 44 6.20 11.07 -2.74
C LYS A 44 6.99 10.28 -1.70
N GLU A 45 8.19 9.85 -2.08
CA GLU A 45 9.15 9.27 -1.13
C GLU A 45 9.57 10.31 -0.08
N ASN A 46 9.67 9.89 1.17
CA ASN A 46 10.22 10.68 2.27
C ASN A 46 11.74 10.45 2.36
N THR A 47 12.47 10.96 1.38
CA THR A 47 13.94 10.84 1.31
C THR A 47 14.56 12.19 0.91
N PRO A 48 15.73 12.55 1.47
CA PRO A 48 16.45 13.75 1.06
C PRO A 48 16.97 13.64 -0.40
N GLY A 49 17.14 14.80 -1.05
CA GLY A 49 17.66 14.89 -2.42
C GLY A 49 16.56 14.95 -3.47
N ASN A 50 16.40 13.86 -4.23
CA ASN A 50 15.46 13.77 -5.37
C ASN A 50 14.41 12.68 -5.12
N PRO A 51 13.41 12.93 -4.24
CA PRO A 51 12.38 11.94 -3.97
C PRO A 51 11.55 11.69 -5.22
N LYS A 52 11.31 10.42 -5.55
CA LYS A 52 10.38 10.06 -6.61
C LYS A 52 8.96 10.37 -6.14
N SER A 53 8.10 10.72 -7.09
CA SER A 53 6.70 11.03 -6.82
C SER A 53 5.80 10.69 -7.99
N THR A 54 4.51 10.56 -7.70
CA THR A 54 3.45 10.41 -8.67
C THR A 54 2.17 11.05 -8.13
N PHE A 55 1.19 11.24 -9.00
CA PHE A 55 -0.19 11.52 -8.58
C PHE A 55 -1.03 10.25 -8.66
N THR A 56 -2.05 10.16 -7.82
CA THR A 56 -3.07 9.12 -7.93
C THR A 56 -3.98 9.33 -9.14
N ASP A 57 -4.41 8.24 -9.75
CA ASP A 57 -5.36 8.26 -10.86
C ASP A 57 -6.82 8.45 -10.40
N ALA A 58 -7.78 8.42 -11.34
CA ALA A 58 -9.21 8.57 -11.05
C ALA A 58 -9.78 7.48 -10.11
N LYS A 59 -9.12 6.33 -9.98
CA LYS A 59 -9.48 5.23 -9.08
C LYS A 59 -8.71 5.31 -7.76
N GLY A 60 -7.88 6.34 -7.57
CA GLY A 60 -7.05 6.53 -6.40
C GLY A 60 -5.77 5.69 -6.41
N TYR A 61 -5.45 5.01 -7.52
CA TYR A 61 -4.26 4.17 -7.62
C TYR A 61 -3.01 5.01 -7.84
N PHE A 62 -1.91 4.62 -7.19
CA PHE A 62 -0.58 5.18 -7.44
C PHE A 62 0.46 4.09 -7.67
N LYS A 63 1.51 4.43 -8.42
CA LYS A 63 2.69 3.59 -8.61
C LYS A 63 3.95 4.44 -8.70
N ILE A 64 4.99 4.10 -7.95
CA ILE A 64 6.31 4.74 -7.99
C ILE A 64 7.37 3.64 -8.14
N GLU A 65 8.24 3.74 -9.13
CA GLU A 65 9.34 2.79 -9.27
C GLU A 65 10.30 2.84 -8.08
N ASN A 66 10.53 1.72 -7.40
CA ASN A 66 11.48 1.61 -6.31
C ASN A 66 12.70 0.79 -6.76
N ASN A 67 13.67 1.47 -7.36
CA ASN A 67 14.91 0.86 -7.82
C ASN A 67 16.00 0.88 -6.74
N THR A 68 15.64 1.21 -5.49
CA THR A 68 16.58 1.34 -4.40
C THR A 68 16.55 0.11 -3.48
N LYS A 69 17.66 -0.17 -2.80
CA LYS A 69 17.69 -1.27 -1.82
C LYS A 69 16.93 -0.95 -0.54
N PHE A 70 16.68 0.33 -0.27
CA PHE A 70 16.10 0.83 0.98
C PHE A 70 14.61 1.14 0.83
N PHE A 71 13.91 1.15 1.96
CA PHE A 71 12.52 1.54 2.03
C PHE A 71 12.44 2.96 2.58
N SER A 72 11.85 3.87 1.81
CA SER A 72 11.45 5.20 2.29
C SER A 72 9.97 5.20 2.65
N ASP A 73 9.60 5.98 3.66
CA ASP A 73 8.19 6.26 3.95
C ASP A 73 7.55 7.02 2.79
N LEU A 74 6.23 6.96 2.66
CA LEU A 74 5.50 7.69 1.63
C LEU A 74 4.70 8.82 2.26
N ILE A 75 4.86 10.02 1.70
CA ILE A 75 4.08 11.20 2.06
C ILE A 75 2.94 11.33 1.06
N PHE A 76 1.73 11.47 1.57
CA PHE A 76 0.49 11.66 0.83
C PHE A 76 -0.05 13.05 1.11
N SER A 77 -0.29 13.85 0.08
CA SER A 77 -0.72 15.23 0.28
C SER A 77 -1.50 15.80 -0.89
N ASP A 78 -2.44 16.68 -0.57
CA ASP A 78 -3.08 17.62 -1.48
C ASP A 78 -3.54 18.86 -0.70
N VAL A 79 -4.24 19.76 -1.39
CA VAL A 79 -4.79 20.97 -0.76
C VAL A 79 -6.00 20.66 0.13
N ASN A 80 -6.81 19.64 -0.19
CA ASN A 80 -8.12 19.41 0.45
C ASN A 80 -8.08 18.47 1.65
N HIS A 81 -7.02 17.69 1.84
CA HIS A 81 -6.90 16.67 2.88
C HIS A 81 -5.70 16.96 3.79
N LEU A 82 -5.78 16.47 5.03
CA LEU A 82 -4.65 16.48 5.94
C LEU A 82 -3.54 15.59 5.37
N PRO A 83 -2.30 16.09 5.27
CA PRO A 83 -1.19 15.28 4.79
C PRO A 83 -0.90 14.15 5.78
N ASP A 84 -0.46 13.02 5.25
CA ASP A 84 -0.10 11.85 6.05
C ASP A 84 1.22 11.26 5.57
N THR A 85 1.97 10.63 6.47
CA THR A 85 3.22 9.92 6.16
C THR A 85 3.11 8.51 6.67
N ILE A 86 3.12 7.54 5.76
CA ILE A 86 2.94 6.13 6.09
C ILE A 86 4.26 5.38 5.93
N PRO A 87 4.73 4.68 6.96
CA PRO A 87 5.96 3.90 6.88
C PRO A 87 5.79 2.69 5.97
N THR A 88 6.76 2.45 5.09
CA THR A 88 6.73 1.31 4.16
C THR A 88 7.35 0.06 4.76
N ALA A 89 8.13 0.19 5.83
CA ALA A 89 8.64 -0.91 6.64
C ALA A 89 8.55 -0.53 8.13
N TRP A 90 7.98 -1.41 8.95
CA TRP A 90 7.75 -1.13 10.38
C TRP A 90 7.68 -2.44 11.18
N ALA A 91 7.96 -2.37 12.48
CA ALA A 91 7.88 -3.52 13.38
C ALA A 91 6.88 -3.27 14.51
N GLN A 92 6.07 -4.27 14.83
CA GLN A 92 5.31 -4.27 16.09
C GLN A 92 6.11 -5.07 17.11
N HIS A 93 6.51 -4.43 18.21
CA HIS A 93 7.26 -5.06 19.29
C HIS A 93 8.58 -5.75 18.86
N GLY A 94 9.12 -5.39 17.69
CA GLY A 94 10.41 -5.87 17.18
C GLY A 94 10.42 -7.31 16.65
N GLU A 95 9.39 -8.12 16.91
CA GLU A 95 9.37 -9.55 16.57
C GLU A 95 9.12 -9.80 15.08
N LYS A 96 8.35 -8.93 14.42
CA LYS A 96 7.96 -9.10 13.02
C LYS A 96 8.02 -7.80 12.25
N MET A 97 8.78 -7.83 11.15
CA MET A 97 8.77 -6.78 10.14
C MET A 97 7.49 -6.88 9.30
N ASN A 98 6.81 -5.75 9.17
CA ASN A 98 5.67 -5.55 8.31
C ASN A 98 6.05 -4.56 7.21
N PHE A 99 5.45 -4.74 6.05
CA PHE A 99 5.71 -3.92 4.88
C PHE A 99 4.39 -3.37 4.34
N THR A 100 4.43 -2.16 3.81
CA THR A 100 3.26 -1.47 3.26
C THR A 100 3.63 -0.85 1.92
N PHE A 101 2.76 -1.00 0.93
CA PHE A 101 2.90 -0.52 -0.45
C PHE A 101 4.02 -1.14 -1.28
N VAL A 102 4.81 -2.07 -0.75
CA VAL A 102 5.99 -2.67 -1.44
C VAL A 102 5.88 -4.17 -1.66
N THR A 103 4.72 -4.75 -1.37
CA THR A 103 4.47 -6.17 -1.53
C THR A 103 3.46 -6.41 -2.65
N SER A 104 3.30 -7.67 -3.05
CA SER A 104 2.22 -8.10 -3.96
C SER A 104 0.81 -7.82 -3.41
N LYS A 105 0.67 -7.65 -2.08
CA LYS A 105 -0.60 -7.23 -1.47
C LYS A 105 -0.85 -5.74 -1.75
N LEU A 106 -2.04 -5.44 -2.25
CA LEU A 106 -2.50 -4.07 -2.43
C LEU A 106 -2.89 -3.46 -1.07
N ASP A 107 -2.18 -2.40 -0.69
CA ASP A 107 -2.46 -1.62 0.50
C ASP A 107 -3.24 -0.34 0.17
N THR A 108 -3.85 0.27 1.18
CA THR A 108 -4.67 1.47 1.01
C THR A 108 -4.36 2.50 2.09
N ALA A 109 -4.06 3.73 1.67
CA ALA A 109 -3.98 4.91 2.51
C ALA A 109 -5.36 5.57 2.65
N PHE A 110 -5.66 6.09 3.84
CA PHE A 110 -6.91 6.81 4.11
C PHE A 110 -6.63 8.23 4.59
N LEU A 111 -6.94 9.22 3.76
CA LEU A 111 -6.74 10.63 4.11
C LEU A 111 -8.02 11.27 4.67
N LEU A 112 -7.86 12.15 5.65
CA LEU A 112 -8.98 12.90 6.22
C LEU A 112 -9.14 14.24 5.50
N SER A 113 -10.34 14.49 4.96
CA SER A 113 -10.73 15.79 4.42
C SER A 113 -10.56 16.92 5.46
N LYS A 114 -9.99 18.06 5.06
CA LYS A 114 -9.86 19.26 5.91
C LYS A 114 -11.20 19.94 6.16
N ILE A 115 -12.12 19.85 5.21
CA ILE A 115 -13.43 20.53 5.26
C ILE A 115 -14.48 19.48 5.60
N LYS A 116 -14.50 19.08 6.88
CA LYS A 116 -15.62 18.37 7.52
C LYS A 116 -15.45 18.43 9.04
N LEU A 117 -15.56 19.64 9.58
CA LEU A 117 -16.09 19.89 10.92
C LEU A 117 -17.33 20.76 10.74
#